data_AF-L9YWR0-F1
#
_entry.id   AF-L9YWR0-F1
#
_cell.length_a   1.000
_cell.length_b   1.000
_cell.length_c   1.000
_cell.angle_alpha   90.00
_cell.angle_beta   90.00
_cell.angle_gamma   90.00
#
_symmetry.space_group_name_H-M   'P 1'
#
loop_
_entity.id
_entity.type
_entity.pdbx_description
1 polymer ?
#
loop_
_entity_poly.entity_id
_entity_poly.type
_entity_poly.pdbx_seq_one_letter_code
_entity_poly.pdbx_strand_id
1 'polypeptide(L)'
;MINMEGNITGENDERVGIYVYDNNEVEHWIEIEFNGEIKYHEQDRYPDKAAERTHSEGEHVGHARRYAQYYVARETEHDTIPWDLDGDRFEEVRQALEGLSDGEIETCFGELLDQSLSHYDDDPEVDIGD
;
A
#
# COMPACT_ATOMS: atom_id res chain seq x y z
N MET A 1 5.67 -19.03 13.28
CA MET A 1 5.28 -17.71 12.78
C MET A 1 6.58 -17.08 12.34
N ILE A 2 6.82 -17.00 11.03
CA ILE A 2 7.96 -16.24 10.52
C ILE A 2 7.34 -14.90 10.13
N ASN A 3 7.76 -13.84 10.81
CA ASN A 3 7.37 -12.46 10.52
C ASN A 3 8.46 -11.86 9.64
N MET A 4 8.11 -10.92 8.77
CA MET A 4 9.11 -10.15 8.04
C MET A 4 9.98 -9.34 9.02
N GLU A 5 11.28 -9.25 8.70
CA GLU A 5 12.27 -8.52 9.49
C GLU A 5 12.97 -7.48 8.61
N GLY A 6 13.31 -6.33 9.19
CA GLY A 6 13.98 -5.24 8.50
C GLY A 6 15.26 -4.81 9.21
N ASN A 7 16.27 -4.41 8.45
CA ASN A 7 17.50 -3.83 8.97
C ASN A 7 17.98 -2.69 8.07
N ILE A 8 17.92 -1.45 8.56
CA ILE A 8 18.45 -0.28 7.84
C ILE A 8 19.97 -0.41 7.75
N THR A 9 20.50 -0.35 6.53
CA THR A 9 21.93 -0.54 6.23
C THR A 9 22.69 0.77 6.13
N GLY A 10 21.98 1.86 5.85
CA GLY A 10 22.53 3.21 5.77
C GLY A 10 21.53 4.20 5.19
N GLU A 11 21.90 5.47 5.25
CA GLU A 11 21.15 6.59 4.72
C GLU A 11 22.13 7.59 4.10
N ASN A 12 21.73 8.20 2.99
CA ASN A 12 22.43 9.32 2.36
C ASN A 12 21.46 10.49 2.14
N ASP A 13 21.89 11.54 1.44
CA ASP A 13 21.09 12.75 1.22
C ASP A 13 19.84 12.55 0.32
N GLU A 14 19.63 11.35 -0.23
CA GLU A 14 18.55 11.04 -1.16
C GLU A 14 17.72 9.81 -0.74
N ARG A 15 18.32 8.84 -0.05
CA ARG A 15 17.79 7.46 0.10
C ARG A 15 18.18 6.80 1.41
N VAL A 16 17.32 5.87 1.83
CA VAL A 16 17.56 4.89 2.89
C VAL A 16 17.75 3.51 2.26
N GLY A 17 18.83 2.83 2.61
CA GLY A 17 19.08 1.42 2.27
C GLY A 17 18.58 0.51 3.39
N ILE A 18 17.96 -0.61 3.02
CA ILE A 18 17.39 -1.58 3.97
C ILE A 18 17.50 -3.01 3.43
N TYR A 19 17.83 -3.95 4.32
CA TYR A 19 17.59 -5.38 4.11
C TYR A 19 16.23 -5.77 4.68
N VAL A 20 15.44 -6.51 3.91
CA VAL A 20 14.19 -7.14 4.37
C VAL A 20 14.27 -8.64 4.19
N TYR A 21 13.96 -9.40 5.24
CA TYR A 21 13.79 -10.84 5.15
C TYR A 21 12.30 -11.16 5.01
N ASP A 22 11.92 -11.81 3.90
CA ASP A 22 10.54 -12.21 3.68
C ASP A 22 10.16 -13.46 4.49
N ASN A 23 8.89 -13.87 4.41
CA ASN A 23 8.39 -15.04 5.16
C ASN A 23 9.02 -16.39 4.71
N ASN A 24 9.76 -16.40 3.59
CA ASN A 24 10.52 -17.54 3.10
C ASN A 24 12.01 -17.42 3.40
N GLU A 25 12.39 -16.48 4.29
CA GLU A 25 13.78 -16.19 4.69
C GLU A 25 14.64 -15.70 3.51
N VAL A 26 14.02 -15.09 2.50
CA VAL A 26 14.73 -14.45 1.38
C VAL A 26 15.15 -13.06 1.79
N GLU A 27 16.44 -12.76 1.63
CA GLU A 27 16.98 -11.42 1.79
C GLU A 27 16.66 -10.57 0.55
N HIS A 28 16.09 -9.39 0.79
CA HIS A 28 15.83 -8.37 -0.19
C HIS A 28 16.65 -7.13 0.16
N TRP A 29 17.53 -6.70 -0.74
CA TRP A 29 18.19 -5.41 -0.60
C TRP A 29 17.40 -4.34 -1.34
N ILE A 30 16.94 -3.32 -0.63
CA ILE A 30 16.06 -2.28 -1.15
C ILE A 30 16.64 -0.90 -0.84
N GLU A 31 16.60 0.01 -1.81
CA GLU A 31 16.84 1.45 -1.60
C GLU A 31 15.56 2.24 -1.87
N ILE A 32 15.17 3.08 -0.90
CA ILE A 32 13.93 3.85 -0.92
C ILE A 32 14.28 5.33 -0.79
N GLU A 33 13.73 6.18 -1.66
CA GLU A 33 13.79 7.63 -1.51
C GLU A 33 12.83 8.12 -0.42
N PHE A 34 13.04 9.33 0.10
CA PHE A 34 12.24 9.87 1.22
C PHE A 34 10.74 10.02 0.92
N ASN A 35 10.32 9.94 -0.35
CA ASN A 35 8.92 9.94 -0.77
C ASN A 35 8.33 8.52 -0.93
N GLY A 36 9.07 7.48 -0.54
CA GLY A 36 8.66 6.08 -0.67
C GLY A 36 8.94 5.44 -2.03
N GLU A 37 9.52 6.16 -3.00
CA GLU A 37 9.86 5.57 -4.30
C GLU A 37 11.02 4.58 -4.17
N ILE A 38 10.82 3.36 -4.67
CA ILE A 38 11.85 2.31 -4.64
C ILE A 38 12.74 2.44 -5.87
N LYS A 39 14.01 2.81 -5.67
CA LYS A 39 14.98 3.00 -6.75
C LYS A 39 15.82 1.76 -7.03
N TYR A 40 15.93 0.88 -6.04
CA TYR A 40 16.66 -0.37 -6.17
C TYR A 40 15.98 -1.48 -5.38
N HIS A 41 15.97 -2.68 -5.96
CA HIS A 41 15.52 -3.90 -5.31
C HIS A 41 16.26 -5.10 -5.94
N GLU A 42 17.09 -5.77 -5.15
CA GLU A 42 17.76 -7.02 -5.51
C GLU A 42 17.41 -8.16 -4.52
N GLN A 43 17.35 -9.38 -5.05
CA GLN A 43 17.15 -10.64 -4.32
C GLN A 43 17.55 -11.82 -5.23
N ASP A 44 17.88 -12.97 -4.66
CA ASP A 44 18.45 -14.09 -5.44
C ASP A 44 17.50 -15.28 -5.68
N ARG A 45 16.31 -15.30 -5.07
CA ARG A 45 15.43 -16.50 -5.08
C ARG A 45 14.39 -16.51 -6.18
N TYR A 46 13.75 -15.38 -6.42
CA TYR A 46 12.65 -15.21 -7.35
C TYR A 46 13.16 -14.70 -8.71
N PRO A 47 12.46 -14.98 -9.82
CA PRO A 47 12.84 -14.40 -11.12
C PRO A 47 12.90 -12.87 -11.09
N ASP A 48 13.86 -12.26 -11.78
CA ASP A 48 14.00 -10.78 -11.85
C ASP A 48 12.85 -10.14 -12.63
N LYS A 49 12.45 -10.77 -13.73
CA LYS A 49 11.35 -10.31 -14.57
C LYS A 49 10.03 -10.70 -13.92
N ALA A 50 9.21 -9.69 -13.63
CA ALA A 50 7.89 -9.90 -13.02
C ALA A 50 7.00 -10.88 -13.82
N ALA A 51 7.08 -10.86 -15.15
CA ALA A 51 6.32 -11.77 -16.02
C ALA A 51 6.73 -13.25 -15.91
N GLU A 52 7.90 -13.54 -15.34
CA GLU A 52 8.40 -14.90 -15.13
C GLU A 52 8.09 -15.42 -13.70
N ARG A 53 7.56 -14.55 -12.82
CA ARG A 53 7.14 -14.93 -11.46
C ARG A 53 5.77 -15.58 -11.47
N THR A 54 5.59 -16.59 -10.64
CA THR A 54 4.25 -17.01 -10.20
C THR A 54 3.58 -15.92 -9.38
N HIS A 55 2.26 -16.01 -9.21
CA HIS A 55 1.52 -15.07 -8.38
C HIS A 55 2.09 -14.99 -6.95
N SER A 56 2.36 -16.13 -6.31
CA SER A 56 2.91 -16.16 -4.94
C SER A 56 4.29 -15.52 -4.84
N GLU A 57 5.18 -15.75 -5.81
CA GLU A 57 6.51 -15.12 -5.83
C GLU A 57 6.40 -13.60 -6.05
N GLY A 58 5.46 -13.17 -6.89
CA GLY A 58 5.12 -11.76 -7.06
C GLY A 58 4.66 -11.11 -5.76
N GLU A 59 3.81 -11.80 -5.00
CA GLU A 59 3.35 -11.35 -3.68
C GLU A 59 4.50 -11.25 -2.66
N HIS A 60 5.43 -12.20 -2.63
CA HIS A 60 6.60 -12.12 -1.73
C HIS A 60 7.44 -10.86 -2.00
N VAL A 61 7.78 -10.62 -3.28
CA VAL A 61 8.52 -9.41 -3.70
C VAL A 61 7.70 -8.14 -3.40
N GLY A 62 6.39 -8.16 -3.62
CA GLY A 62 5.49 -7.04 -3.33
C GLY A 62 5.41 -6.72 -1.83
N HIS A 63 5.30 -7.75 -0.99
CA HIS A 63 5.28 -7.59 0.47
C HIS A 63 6.60 -7.07 1.00
N ALA A 64 7.75 -7.56 0.51
CA ALA A 64 9.06 -7.05 0.93
C ALA A 64 9.20 -5.54 0.66
N ARG A 65 8.71 -5.07 -0.49
CA ARG A 65 8.66 -3.64 -0.85
C ARG A 65 7.80 -2.81 0.11
N ARG A 66 6.55 -3.23 0.35
CA ARG A 66 5.63 -2.52 1.26
C ARG A 66 6.14 -2.53 2.70
N TYR A 67 6.71 -3.65 3.13
CA TYR A 67 7.32 -3.76 4.45
C TYR A 67 8.53 -2.85 4.60
N ALA A 68 9.37 -2.73 3.57
CA ALA A 68 10.50 -1.80 3.57
C ALA A 68 10.04 -0.34 3.74
N GLN A 69 9.03 0.09 2.96
CA GLN A 69 8.42 1.41 3.09
C GLN A 69 7.85 1.65 4.49
N TYR A 70 7.15 0.67 5.06
CA TYR A 70 6.64 0.75 6.42
C TYR A 70 7.75 0.84 7.46
N TYR A 71 8.79 0.02 7.32
CA TYR A 71 9.87 -0.05 8.29
C TYR A 71 10.68 1.24 8.31
N VAL A 72 10.99 1.81 7.13
CA VAL A 72 11.67 3.10 7.02
C VAL A 72 10.83 4.22 7.64
N ALA A 73 9.54 4.30 7.31
CA ALA A 73 8.66 5.31 7.90
C ALA A 73 8.52 5.20 9.43
N ARG A 74 8.61 3.98 9.96
CA ARG A 74 8.51 3.74 11.40
C ARG A 74 9.79 4.04 12.17
N GLU A 75 10.95 3.78 11.55
CA GLU A 75 12.26 3.83 12.22
C GLU A 75 13.07 5.10 11.88
N THR A 76 12.59 5.90 10.91
CA THR A 76 13.20 7.17 10.49
C THR A 76 12.17 8.30 10.54
N GLU A 77 12.60 9.52 10.18
CA GLU A 77 11.70 10.68 10.05
C GLU A 77 11.02 10.78 8.68
N HIS A 78 11.32 9.88 7.75
CA HIS A 78 10.88 9.95 6.35
C HIS A 78 9.53 9.28 6.16
N ASP A 79 8.55 10.03 5.65
CA ASP A 79 7.24 9.48 5.28
C ASP A 79 7.33 8.73 3.95
N THR A 80 7.73 7.46 4.03
CA THR A 80 7.86 6.58 2.87
C THR A 80 6.61 5.74 2.60
N ILE A 81 5.53 5.94 3.36
CA ILE A 81 4.28 5.19 3.16
C ILE A 81 3.59 5.69 1.89
N PRO A 82 3.25 4.80 0.94
CA PRO A 82 2.40 5.18 -0.19
C PRO A 82 1.08 5.79 0.31
N TRP A 83 0.66 6.87 -0.33
CA TRP A 83 -0.54 7.62 0.09
C TRP A 83 -1.81 6.76 0.18
N ASP A 84 -1.89 5.67 -0.59
CA ASP A 84 -2.99 4.70 -0.63
C ASP A 84 -2.92 3.62 0.45
N LEU A 85 -1.87 3.64 1.29
CA LEU A 85 -1.64 2.71 2.40
C LEU A 85 -1.43 3.42 3.74
N ASP A 86 -1.56 4.75 3.76
CA ASP A 86 -1.37 5.59 4.93
C ASP A 86 -2.62 5.54 5.85
N GLY A 87 -2.45 4.85 6.99
CA GLY A 87 -3.48 4.67 8.01
C GLY A 87 -3.99 5.98 8.61
N ASP A 88 -3.10 6.95 8.82
CA ASP A 88 -3.48 8.23 9.41
C ASP A 88 -4.31 9.04 8.40
N ARG A 89 -4.03 8.92 7.10
CA ARG A 89 -4.87 9.51 6.05
C ARG A 89 -6.22 8.84 5.94
N PHE A 90 -6.31 7.52 6.10
CA PHE A 90 -7.63 6.86 6.14
C PHE A 90 -8.47 7.41 7.30
N GLU A 91 -7.84 7.65 8.45
CA GLU A 91 -8.50 8.25 9.60
C GLU A 91 -8.87 9.73 9.36
N GLU A 92 -8.01 10.52 8.73
CA GLU A 92 -8.33 11.90 8.31
C GLU A 92 -9.52 11.95 7.35
N VAL A 93 -9.53 11.07 6.34
CA VAL A 93 -10.65 10.94 5.39
C VAL A 93 -11.91 10.52 6.13
N ARG A 94 -11.83 9.56 7.05
CA ARG A 94 -12.96 9.11 7.87
C ARG A 94 -13.55 10.26 8.68
N GLN A 95 -12.71 11.05 9.36
CA GLN A 95 -13.13 12.21 10.15
C GLN A 95 -13.74 13.31 9.27
N ALA A 96 -13.17 13.55 8.08
CA ALA A 96 -13.71 14.50 7.13
C ALA A 96 -15.11 14.09 6.67
N LEU A 97 -15.32 12.80 6.38
CA LEU A 97 -16.62 12.25 6.00
C LEU A 97 -17.64 12.32 7.15
N GLU A 98 -17.23 12.02 8.40
CA GLU A 98 -18.09 12.15 9.58
C GLU A 98 -18.55 13.59 9.85
N GLY A 99 -17.78 14.57 9.39
CA GLY A 99 -18.12 15.99 9.53
C GLY A 99 -19.15 16.51 8.54
N LEU A 100 -19.48 15.75 7.49
CA LEU A 100 -20.43 16.16 6.46
C LEU A 100 -21.88 15.91 6.91
N SER A 101 -22.77 16.85 6.61
CA SER A 101 -24.21 16.60 6.68
C SER A 101 -24.69 15.74 5.51
N ASP A 102 -25.86 15.11 5.65
CA ASP A 102 -26.47 14.30 4.59
C ASP A 102 -26.56 15.05 3.25
N GLY A 103 -26.87 16.35 3.28
CA GLY A 103 -26.93 17.18 2.07
C GLY A 103 -25.56 17.46 1.43
N GLU A 104 -24.50 17.52 2.23
CA GLU A 104 -23.13 17.66 1.72
C GLU A 104 -22.62 16.32 1.16
N ILE A 105 -22.96 15.20 1.79
CA ILE A 105 -22.69 13.86 1.27
C ILE A 105 -23.38 13.68 -0.09
N GLU A 106 -24.66 14.03 -0.19
CA GLU A 106 -25.42 13.96 -1.44
C GLU A 106 -24.80 14.85 -2.54
N THR A 107 -24.41 16.09 -2.18
CA THR A 107 -23.77 17.01 -3.14
C THR A 107 -22.41 16.49 -3.64
N CYS A 108 -21.63 15.83 -2.77
CA CYS A 108 -20.30 15.34 -3.11
C CYS A 108 -20.31 13.98 -3.81
N PHE A 109 -21.24 13.10 -3.45
CA PHE A 109 -21.19 11.67 -3.80
C PHE A 109 -22.49 11.12 -4.41
N GLY A 110 -23.60 11.87 -4.45
CA GLY A 110 -24.89 11.40 -4.95
C GLY A 110 -24.82 10.89 -6.39
N GLU A 111 -24.22 11.64 -7.31
CA GLU A 111 -24.05 11.21 -8.71
C GLU A 111 -23.22 9.92 -8.84
N LEU A 112 -22.21 9.75 -7.98
CA LEU A 112 -21.37 8.55 -7.96
C LEU A 112 -22.15 7.35 -7.43
N LEU A 113 -22.96 7.55 -6.39
CA LEU A 113 -23.82 6.54 -5.82
C LEU A 113 -24.86 6.08 -6.85
N ASP A 114 -25.57 7.02 -7.49
CA ASP A 114 -26.54 6.74 -8.56
C ASP A 114 -25.90 5.93 -9.69
N GLN A 115 -24.70 6.33 -10.13
CA GLN A 115 -23.97 5.59 -11.16
C GLN A 115 -23.64 4.17 -10.70
N SER A 116 -23.15 4.01 -9.47
CA SER A 116 -22.82 2.69 -8.91
C SER A 116 -24.05 1.80 -8.81
N LEU A 117 -25.18 2.34 -8.35
CA LEU A 117 -26.44 1.60 -8.19
C LEU A 117 -27.06 1.23 -9.55
N SER A 118 -26.92 2.07 -10.57
CA SER A 118 -27.44 1.78 -11.92
C SER A 118 -26.92 0.49 -12.55
N HIS A 119 -25.77 -0.02 -12.10
CA HIS A 119 -25.24 -1.32 -12.54
C HIS A 119 -26.03 -2.52 -11.99
N TYR A 120 -26.85 -2.29 -10.97
CA TYR A 120 -27.63 -3.29 -10.25
C TYR A 120 -29.15 -3.07 -10.36
N ASP A 121 -29.60 -2.05 -11.10
CA ASP A 121 -31.03 -1.73 -11.28
C ASP A 121 -31.87 -2.93 -11.76
N ASP A 122 -31.26 -3.83 -12.54
CA ASP A 122 -31.90 -5.04 -13.06
C ASP A 122 -31.48 -6.32 -12.31
N ASP A 123 -30.68 -6.22 -11.23
CA ASP A 123 -30.17 -7.36 -10.47
C ASP A 123 -31.04 -7.62 -9.22
N PRO A 124 -31.89 -8.67 -9.23
CA PRO A 124 -32.83 -8.94 -8.15
C PRO A 124 -32.17 -9.42 -6.84
N GLU A 125 -30.86 -9.68 -6.83
CA GLU A 125 -30.13 -10.14 -5.65
C GLU A 125 -29.44 -9.00 -4.88
N VAL A 126 -29.45 -7.77 -5.40
CA VAL A 126 -28.82 -6.60 -4.78
C VAL A 126 -29.88 -5.64 -4.26
N ASP A 127 -29.92 -5.48 -2.93
CA ASP A 127 -30.75 -4.46 -2.28
C ASP A 127 -30.08 -3.09 -2.45
N ILE A 128 -30.61 -2.28 -3.36
CA ILE A 128 -30.13 -0.93 -3.67
C ILE A 128 -30.78 0.14 -2.76
N GLY A 129 -31.62 -0.25 -1.81
CA GLY A 129 -32.44 0.67 -1.00
C GLY A 129 -33.68 1.18 -1.74
N ASP A 130 -34.68 1.63 -0.98
CA ASP A 130 -35.90 2.29 -1.50
C ASP A 130 -35.69 3.79 -1.74
#